data_AF-A0A1C5G702-F1
#
_entry.id   AF-A0A1C5G702-F1
#
_cell.length_a   1.000
_cell.length_b   1.000
_cell.length_c   1.000
_cell.angle_alpha   90.00
_cell.angle_beta   90.00
_cell.angle_gamma   90.00
#
_symmetry.space_group_name_H-M   'P 1'
#
loop_
_entity.id
_entity.type
_entity.pdbx_description
1 polymer ?
#
loop_
_entity_poly.entity_id
_entity_poly.type
_entity_poly.pdbx_seq_one_letter_code
_entity_poly.pdbx_strand_id
1 'polypeptide(L)'
;MSVLLAGVAAYTVLFTLLVSTAEHLSRPAALAGALAAHRILPAPAALAAVAIAGEAVLAGAGIVALLRPGGEGLLVGALAGSAALLALYAGYGLLVRSTGRARPCGCSRVELPMTGWVVARAAVLAGLALVALSLSDSIVALNRADAALAVVLLASATFTALLWHLPAAMYDPATAPAGRPTTGRSLGTTEKGLPG
;
A
#
# COMPACT_ATOMS: atom_id res chain seq x y z
N MET A 1 -3.14 -2.10 -26.06
CA MET A 1 -2.83 -1.29 -24.85
C MET A 1 -3.77 -1.61 -23.69
N SER A 2 -5.08 -1.77 -23.93
CA SER A 2 -6.07 -2.11 -22.90
C SER A 2 -5.74 -3.38 -22.09
N VAL A 3 -5.28 -4.46 -22.74
CA VAL A 3 -4.90 -5.73 -22.07
C VAL A 3 -3.79 -5.55 -21.04
N LEU A 4 -2.71 -4.85 -21.40
CA LEU A 4 -1.60 -4.59 -20.47
C LEU A 4 -2.06 -3.70 -19.30
N LEU A 5 -2.84 -2.66 -19.59
CA LEU A 5 -3.36 -1.76 -18.55
C LEU A 5 -4.28 -2.49 -17.57
N ALA A 6 -5.24 -3.27 -18.09
CA ALA A 6 -6.19 -4.04 -17.30
C ALA A 6 -5.47 -5.07 -16.43
N GLY A 7 -4.54 -5.82 -17.02
CA GLY A 7 -3.69 -6.76 -16.31
C GLY A 7 -2.91 -6.07 -15.19
N VAL A 8 -2.12 -5.04 -15.52
CA VAL A 8 -1.28 -4.36 -14.52
C VAL A 8 -2.12 -3.79 -13.38
N ALA A 9 -3.25 -3.14 -13.68
CA ALA A 9 -4.15 -2.62 -12.66
C ALA A 9 -4.69 -3.73 -11.73
N ALA A 10 -5.17 -4.84 -12.29
CA ALA A 10 -5.72 -5.95 -11.52
C ALA A 10 -4.65 -6.61 -10.63
N TYR A 11 -3.50 -6.96 -11.21
CA TYR A 11 -2.41 -7.62 -10.49
C TYR A 11 -1.78 -6.72 -9.42
N THR A 12 -1.66 -5.40 -9.66
CA THR A 12 -1.18 -4.45 -8.63
C THR A 12 -2.12 -4.41 -7.43
N VAL A 13 -3.43 -4.42 -7.64
CA VAL A 13 -4.42 -4.45 -6.54
C VAL A 13 -4.29 -5.76 -5.76
N LEU A 14 -4.25 -6.91 -6.45
CA LEU A 14 -4.14 -8.22 -5.81
C LEU A 14 -2.83 -8.38 -5.03
N PHE A 15 -1.70 -8.00 -5.62
CA PHE A 15 -0.40 -8.01 -4.92
C PHE A 15 -0.42 -7.10 -3.70
N THR A 16 -1.04 -5.92 -3.79
CA THR A 16 -1.16 -5.02 -2.64
C THR A 16 -1.98 -5.65 -1.51
N LEU A 17 -3.10 -6.30 -1.83
CA LEU A 17 -3.92 -7.00 -0.83
C LEU A 17 -3.18 -8.18 -0.20
N LEU A 18 -2.39 -8.93 -0.99
CA LEU A 18 -1.56 -10.01 -0.46
C LEU A 18 -0.50 -9.49 0.51
N VAL A 19 0.23 -8.43 0.14
CA VAL A 19 1.23 -7.81 1.00
C VAL A 19 0.57 -7.26 2.27
N SER A 20 -0.58 -6.59 2.15
CA SER A 20 -1.38 -6.09 3.29
C SER A 20 -1.79 -7.22 4.23
N THR A 21 -2.36 -8.29 3.67
CA THR A 21 -2.78 -9.46 4.44
C THR A 21 -1.61 -10.10 5.17
N ALA A 22 -0.47 -10.30 4.48
CA ALA A 22 0.72 -10.90 5.07
C ALA A 22 1.29 -10.07 6.24
N GLU A 23 1.31 -8.74 6.10
CA GLU A 23 1.75 -7.83 7.16
C GLU A 23 0.79 -7.84 8.35
N HIS A 24 -0.52 -7.79 8.09
CA HIS A 24 -1.52 -7.84 9.14
C HIS A 24 -1.54 -9.19 9.87
N LEU A 25 -1.38 -10.31 9.17
CA LEU A 25 -1.28 -11.63 9.80
C LEU A 25 0.00 -11.78 10.62
N SER A 26 1.09 -11.10 10.23
CA SER A 26 2.33 -11.08 11.02
C SER A 26 2.18 -10.31 12.34
N ARG A 27 1.30 -9.30 12.39
CA ARG A 27 1.09 -8.44 13.57
C ARG A 27 -0.38 -7.99 13.70
N PRO A 28 -1.32 -8.90 14.02
CA PRO A 28 -2.75 -8.59 14.01
C PRO A 28 -3.15 -7.53 15.05
N ALA A 29 -2.42 -7.46 16.16
CA ALA A 29 -2.65 -6.46 17.22
C ALA A 29 -2.30 -5.02 16.79
N ALA A 30 -1.43 -4.84 15.79
CA ALA A 30 -0.99 -3.50 15.36
C ALA A 30 -2.14 -2.70 14.76
N LEU A 31 -2.95 -3.33 13.90
CA LEU A 31 -4.12 -2.68 13.30
C LEU A 31 -5.18 -2.35 14.36
N ALA A 32 -5.46 -3.28 15.28
CA ALA A 32 -6.39 -3.04 16.38
C ALA A 32 -5.93 -1.88 17.29
N GLY A 33 -4.64 -1.82 17.61
CA GLY A 33 -4.03 -0.74 18.38
C GLY A 33 -4.12 0.61 17.68
N ALA A 34 -3.86 0.66 16.37
CA ALA A 34 -4.02 1.86 15.56
C ALA A 34 -5.48 2.35 15.55
N LEU A 35 -6.44 1.46 15.30
CA LEU A 35 -7.87 1.80 15.33
C LEU A 35 -8.33 2.29 16.71
N ALA A 36 -7.85 1.65 17.78
CA ALA A 36 -8.12 2.10 19.15
C ALA A 36 -7.55 3.50 19.42
N ALA A 37 -6.35 3.80 18.90
CA ALA A 37 -5.71 5.10 19.04
C ALA A 37 -6.46 6.23 18.31
N HIS A 38 -7.24 5.92 17.26
CA HIS A 38 -8.08 6.90 16.57
C HIS A 38 -9.27 7.33 17.45
N ARG A 39 -9.77 6.43 18.32
CA ARG A 39 -10.94 6.64 19.20
C ARG A 39 -12.21 7.07 18.44
N ILE A 40 -12.41 6.53 17.25
CA ILE A 40 -13.60 6.78 16.41
C ILE A 40 -14.56 5.59 16.44
N LEU A 41 -14.02 4.37 16.55
CA LEU A 41 -14.78 3.14 16.37
C LEU A 41 -15.05 2.43 17.71
N PRO A 42 -16.25 1.87 17.92
CA PRO A 42 -16.64 1.25 19.19
C PRO A 42 -15.98 -0.12 19.43
N ALA A 43 -15.57 -0.83 18.39
CA ALA A 43 -15.00 -2.18 18.48
C ALA A 43 -13.75 -2.33 17.58
N PRO A 44 -12.61 -1.70 17.94
CA PRO A 44 -11.43 -1.61 17.06
C PRO A 44 -10.83 -2.98 16.71
N ALA A 45 -10.82 -3.94 17.64
CA ALA A 45 -10.29 -5.28 17.40
C ALA A 45 -11.17 -6.09 16.41
N ALA A 46 -12.49 -6.03 16.57
CA ALA A 46 -13.41 -6.72 15.67
C ALA A 46 -13.34 -6.15 14.24
N LEU A 47 -13.27 -4.82 14.12
CA LEU A 47 -13.14 -4.16 12.82
C LEU A 47 -11.79 -4.43 12.17
N ALA A 48 -10.70 -4.48 12.94
CA ALA A 48 -9.41 -4.93 12.44
C ALA A 48 -9.49 -6.36 11.89
N ALA A 49 -10.08 -7.29 12.64
CA ALA A 49 -10.24 -8.68 12.19
C ALA A 49 -11.10 -8.78 10.91
N VAL A 50 -12.20 -8.03 10.83
CA VAL A 50 -13.05 -7.98 9.62
C VAL A 50 -12.30 -7.42 8.42
N ALA A 51 -11.51 -6.35 8.61
CA ALA A 51 -10.70 -5.79 7.53
C ALA A 51 -9.66 -6.79 7.02
N ILE A 52 -8.92 -7.44 7.92
CA ILE A 52 -7.91 -8.46 7.56
C ILE A 52 -8.54 -9.65 6.85
N ALA A 53 -9.69 -10.13 7.35
CA ALA A 53 -10.44 -11.20 6.71
C ALA A 53 -10.92 -10.78 5.31
N GLY A 54 -11.42 -9.54 5.17
CA GLY A 54 -11.82 -8.97 3.89
C GLY A 54 -10.68 -8.90 2.88
N GLU A 55 -9.51 -8.39 3.28
CA GLU A 55 -8.31 -8.37 2.45
C GLU A 55 -7.90 -9.78 1.99
N ALA A 56 -7.85 -10.73 2.92
CA ALA A 56 -7.48 -12.12 2.64
C ALA A 56 -8.47 -12.79 1.68
N VAL A 57 -9.77 -12.62 1.91
CA VAL A 57 -10.83 -13.20 1.08
C VAL A 57 -10.81 -12.60 -0.31
N LEU A 58 -10.64 -11.29 -0.45
CA LEU A 58 -10.59 -10.61 -1.75
C LEU A 58 -9.34 -11.00 -2.54
N ALA A 59 -8.17 -11.04 -1.89
CA ALA A 59 -6.93 -11.50 -2.50
C ALA A 59 -7.04 -12.96 -2.96
N GLY A 60 -7.52 -13.84 -2.08
CA GLY A 60 -7.73 -15.25 -2.37
C GLY A 60 -8.73 -15.48 -3.50
N ALA A 61 -9.89 -14.83 -3.45
CA ALA A 61 -10.91 -14.91 -4.50
C ALA A 61 -10.38 -14.43 -5.85
N GLY A 62 -9.62 -13.34 -5.88
CA GLY A 62 -8.99 -12.83 -7.10
C GLY A 62 -7.98 -13.82 -7.71
N ILE A 63 -7.09 -14.39 -6.90
CA ILE A 63 -6.14 -15.43 -7.37
C ILE A 63 -6.90 -16.65 -7.91
N VAL A 64 -7.89 -17.12 -7.16
CA VAL A 64 -8.69 -18.29 -7.55
C VAL A 64 -9.44 -18.01 -8.86
N ALA A 65 -9.98 -16.80 -9.04
CA ALA A 65 -10.64 -16.40 -10.28
C ALA A 65 -9.69 -16.41 -11.48
N LEU A 66 -8.43 -15.99 -11.30
CA LEU A 66 -7.41 -15.97 -12.35
C LEU A 66 -6.88 -17.37 -12.72
N LEU A 67 -6.99 -18.34 -11.80
CA LEU A 67 -6.58 -19.73 -12.03
C LEU A 67 -7.68 -20.58 -12.66
N ARG A 68 -8.96 -20.28 -12.39
CA ARG A 68 -10.09 -21.08 -12.89
C ARG A 68 -10.57 -20.59 -14.26
N PRO A 69 -10.74 -21.48 -15.25
CA PRO A 69 -11.48 -21.13 -16.46
C PRO A 69 -12.92 -20.76 -16.11
N GLY A 70 -13.44 -19.65 -16.67
CA GLY A 70 -14.77 -19.12 -16.35
C GLY A 70 -14.86 -18.33 -15.04
N GLY A 71 -13.73 -17.94 -14.43
CA GLY A 71 -13.69 -17.17 -13.18
C GLY A 71 -14.08 -15.69 -13.29
N GLU A 72 -14.57 -15.22 -14.44
CA GLU A 72 -14.81 -13.79 -14.74
C GLU A 72 -15.71 -13.11 -13.71
N GLY A 73 -16.86 -13.71 -13.38
CA GLY A 73 -17.78 -13.15 -12.39
C GLY A 73 -17.17 -13.07 -10.98
N LEU A 74 -16.33 -14.04 -10.61
CA LEU A 74 -15.62 -14.03 -9.33
C LEU A 74 -14.53 -12.94 -9.31
N LEU A 75 -13.83 -12.73 -10.43
CA LEU A 75 -12.84 -11.66 -10.57
C LEU A 75 -13.49 -10.29 -10.49
N VAL A 76 -14.62 -10.09 -11.17
CA VAL A 76 -15.43 -8.86 -11.11
C VAL A 76 -15.86 -8.59 -9.67
N GLY A 77 -16.39 -9.61 -8.97
CA GLY A 77 -16.77 -9.49 -7.56
C GLY A 77 -15.60 -9.13 -6.65
N ALA A 78 -14.45 -9.78 -6.84
CA ALA A 78 -13.23 -9.50 -6.07
C ALA A 78 -12.70 -8.07 -6.33
N LEU A 79 -12.68 -7.62 -7.58
CA LEU A 79 -12.24 -6.27 -7.94
C LEU A 79 -13.20 -5.21 -7.40
N ALA A 80 -14.51 -5.42 -7.51
CA ALA A 80 -15.52 -4.52 -6.94
C ALA A 80 -15.41 -4.44 -5.41
N GLY A 81 -15.26 -5.58 -4.74
CA GLY A 81 -15.03 -5.63 -3.29
C GLY A 81 -13.73 -4.96 -2.88
N SER A 82 -12.65 -5.14 -3.66
CA SER A 82 -11.37 -4.47 -3.44
C SER A 82 -11.49 -2.95 -3.59
N ALA A 83 -12.16 -2.47 -4.64
CA ALA A 83 -12.42 -1.05 -4.86
C ALA A 83 -13.20 -0.44 -3.67
N ALA A 84 -14.25 -1.12 -3.21
CA ALA A 84 -15.05 -0.68 -2.08
C ALA A 84 -14.22 -0.64 -0.78
N LEU A 85 -13.46 -1.69 -0.48
CA LEU A 85 -12.62 -1.77 0.72
C LEU A 85 -11.54 -0.66 0.73
N LEU A 86 -10.87 -0.45 -0.39
CA LEU A 86 -9.84 0.59 -0.54
C LEU A 86 -10.43 2.01 -0.49
N ALA A 87 -11.62 2.21 -1.08
CA ALA A 87 -12.33 3.49 -1.00
C ALA A 87 -12.82 3.79 0.42
N LEU A 88 -13.36 2.80 1.14
CA LEU A 88 -13.72 2.92 2.56
C LEU A 88 -12.49 3.26 3.40
N TYR A 89 -11.36 2.61 3.15
CA TYR A 89 -10.11 2.90 3.83
C TYR A 89 -9.62 4.34 3.57
N ALA A 90 -9.69 4.81 2.32
CA ALA A 90 -9.35 6.19 1.95
C ALA A 90 -10.30 7.20 2.65
N GLY A 91 -11.60 6.94 2.64
CA GLY A 91 -12.60 7.77 3.32
C GLY A 91 -12.41 7.81 4.84
N TYR A 92 -12.10 6.67 5.46
CA TYR A 92 -11.75 6.61 6.88
C TYR A 92 -10.48 7.43 7.17
N GLY A 93 -9.47 7.36 6.30
CA GLY A 93 -8.27 8.18 6.44
C GLY A 93 -8.53 9.68 6.35
N LEU A 94 -9.43 10.11 5.45
CA LEU A 94 -9.87 11.51 5.40
C LEU A 94 -10.58 11.92 6.68
N LEU A 95 -11.47 11.08 7.21
CA LEU A 95 -12.16 11.32 8.47
C LEU A 95 -11.18 11.41 9.65
N VAL A 96 -10.24 10.48 9.79
CA VAL A 96 -9.22 10.53 10.85
C VAL A 96 -8.40 11.81 10.75
N ARG A 97 -8.01 12.21 9.53
CA ARG A 97 -7.27 13.45 9.32
C ARG A 97 -8.08 14.69 9.68
N SER A 98 -9.39 14.72 9.41
CA SER A 98 -10.24 15.86 9.78
C SER A 98 -10.39 16.01 11.30
N THR A 99 -10.16 14.96 12.09
CA THR A 99 -10.11 15.06 13.56
C THR A 99 -8.81 15.68 14.11
N GLY A 100 -7.82 15.96 13.27
CA GLY A 100 -6.55 16.60 13.67
C GLY A 100 -5.62 15.73 14.51
N ARG A 101 -5.92 14.44 14.67
CA ARG A 101 -5.12 13.52 15.48
C ARG A 101 -4.08 12.81 14.61
N ALA A 102 -2.81 13.19 14.72
CA ALA A 102 -1.69 12.45 14.12
C ALA A 102 -1.49 11.12 14.86
N ARG A 103 -2.19 10.09 14.40
CA ARG A 103 -2.16 8.74 14.97
C ARG A 103 -1.62 7.74 13.94
N PRO A 104 -1.08 6.59 14.39
CA PRO A 104 -0.49 5.59 13.50
C PRO A 104 -1.53 5.02 12.51
N CYS A 105 -1.14 4.87 11.24
CA CYS A 105 -2.03 4.43 10.16
C CYS A 105 -2.36 2.92 10.21
N GLY A 106 -1.53 2.12 10.88
CA GLY A 106 -1.70 0.68 11.05
C GLY A 106 -1.46 -0.17 9.78
N CYS A 107 -1.10 0.42 8.63
CA CYS A 107 -1.01 -0.29 7.33
C CYS A 107 0.27 -1.12 7.14
N SER A 108 1.27 -0.98 8.00
CA SER A 108 2.61 -1.51 7.79
C SER A 108 3.30 -1.75 9.13
N ARG A 109 4.35 -2.58 9.13
CA ARG A 109 5.25 -2.77 10.27
C ARG A 109 5.87 -1.49 10.79
N VAL A 110 6.01 -0.48 9.93
CA VAL A 110 6.53 0.83 10.29
C VAL A 110 5.35 1.71 10.71
N GLU A 111 5.37 2.19 11.96
CA GLU A 111 4.38 3.12 12.48
C GLU A 111 4.51 4.47 11.78
N LEU A 112 3.78 4.63 10.67
CA LEU A 112 3.64 5.92 10.00
C LEU A 112 2.41 6.64 10.53
N PRO A 113 2.45 7.97 10.74
CA PRO A 113 1.24 8.72 10.99
C PRO A 113 0.31 8.67 9.77
N MET A 114 -0.99 8.82 10.02
CA MET A 114 -2.01 8.89 8.97
C MET A 114 -1.87 10.19 8.15
N THR A 115 -0.97 10.18 7.16
CA THR A 115 -0.72 11.33 6.27
C THR A 115 -1.66 11.34 5.07
N GLY A 116 -1.68 12.46 4.33
CA GLY A 116 -2.42 12.55 3.07
C GLY A 116 -1.92 11.57 2.01
N TRP A 117 -0.66 11.15 2.07
CA TRP A 117 -0.07 10.17 1.15
C TRP A 117 -0.63 8.76 1.35
N VAL A 118 -0.97 8.39 2.59
CA VAL A 118 -1.65 7.12 2.88
C VAL A 118 -3.03 7.09 2.22
N VAL A 119 -3.77 8.19 2.32
CA VAL A 119 -5.09 8.36 1.65
C VAL A 119 -4.94 8.34 0.13
N ALA A 120 -3.97 9.08 -0.41
CA ALA A 120 -3.73 9.14 -1.85
C ALA A 120 -3.41 7.76 -2.43
N ARG A 121 -2.54 6.99 -1.77
CA ARG A 121 -2.22 5.61 -2.15
C ARG A 121 -3.47 4.74 -2.21
N ALA A 122 -4.31 4.78 -1.17
CA ALA A 122 -5.54 4.01 -1.12
C ALA A 122 -6.52 4.42 -2.24
N ALA A 123 -6.66 5.72 -2.50
CA ALA A 123 -7.49 6.24 -3.57
C ALA A 123 -6.99 5.81 -4.96
N VAL A 124 -5.67 5.81 -5.20
CA VAL A 124 -5.06 5.31 -6.44
C VAL A 124 -5.35 3.83 -6.64
N LEU A 125 -5.20 3.00 -5.60
CA LEU A 125 -5.49 1.58 -5.68
C LEU A 125 -6.98 1.31 -5.91
N ALA A 126 -7.87 2.10 -5.31
CA ALA A 126 -9.30 2.03 -5.57
C ALA A 126 -9.61 2.39 -7.04
N GLY A 127 -8.96 3.43 -7.58
CA GLY A 127 -9.04 3.79 -8.99
C GLY A 127 -8.54 2.69 -9.92
N LEU A 128 -7.39 2.06 -9.61
CA LEU A 128 -6.89 0.91 -10.37
C LEU A 128 -7.86 -0.27 -10.35
N ALA A 129 -8.48 -0.55 -9.21
CA ALA A 129 -9.49 -1.59 -9.10
C ALA A 129 -10.71 -1.30 -9.99
N LEU A 130 -11.16 -0.03 -10.08
CA LEU A 130 -12.24 0.38 -10.98
C LEU A 130 -11.85 0.31 -12.46
N VAL A 131 -10.61 0.65 -12.81
CA VAL A 131 -10.08 0.51 -14.18
C VAL A 131 -10.01 -0.96 -14.57
N ALA A 132 -9.50 -1.81 -13.69
CA ALA A 132 -9.47 -3.25 -13.89
C ALA A 132 -10.89 -3.83 -14.02
N LEU A 133 -11.83 -3.37 -13.20
CA LEU A 133 -13.23 -3.77 -13.26
C LEU A 133 -13.86 -3.41 -14.61
N SER A 134 -13.64 -2.19 -15.09
CA SER A 134 -14.14 -1.68 -16.37
C SER A 134 -13.54 -2.38 -17.58
N LEU A 135 -12.37 -3.00 -17.42
CA LEU A 135 -11.63 -3.71 -18.47
C LEU A 135 -11.47 -5.20 -18.13
N SER A 136 -12.38 -5.75 -17.32
CA SER A 136 -12.24 -7.09 -16.75
C SER A 136 -12.16 -8.19 -17.81
N ASP A 137 -12.88 -8.04 -18.92
CA ASP A 137 -12.83 -8.95 -20.08
C ASP A 137 -11.45 -9.03 -20.75
N SER A 138 -10.57 -8.05 -20.51
CA SER A 138 -9.23 -7.96 -21.09
C SER A 138 -8.12 -8.49 -20.16
N ILE A 139 -8.47 -9.03 -18.98
CA ILE A 139 -7.48 -9.49 -18.01
C ILE A 139 -6.96 -10.87 -18.42
N VAL A 140 -5.62 -11.00 -18.51
CA VAL A 140 -4.96 -12.26 -18.84
C VAL A 140 -4.98 -13.20 -17.62
N ALA A 141 -5.56 -14.38 -17.79
CA ALA A 141 -5.59 -15.44 -16.79
C ALA A 141 -4.18 -16.03 -16.53
N LEU A 142 -3.96 -16.51 -15.30
CA LEU A 142 -2.66 -17.03 -14.86
C LEU A 142 -2.24 -18.32 -15.58
N ASN A 143 -3.21 -19.06 -16.13
CA ASN A 143 -2.98 -20.32 -16.82
C ASN A 143 -2.33 -20.15 -18.21
N ARG A 144 -2.29 -18.93 -18.76
CA ARG A 144 -1.55 -18.61 -19.97
C ARG A 144 -0.19 -18.06 -19.59
N ALA A 145 0.78 -18.96 -19.41
CA ALA A 145 2.17 -18.61 -19.16
C ALA A 145 2.83 -18.12 -20.47
N ASP A 146 2.58 -16.85 -20.82
CA ASP A 146 3.22 -16.17 -21.95
C ASP A 146 4.13 -15.01 -21.50
N ALA A 147 4.94 -14.50 -22.42
CA ALA A 147 5.86 -13.39 -22.13
C ALA A 147 5.09 -12.11 -21.73
N ALA A 148 3.87 -11.92 -22.21
CA ALA A 148 3.03 -10.78 -21.86
C ALA A 148 2.62 -10.82 -20.39
N LEU A 149 2.22 -11.99 -19.88
CA LEU A 149 1.91 -12.18 -18.46
C LEU A 149 3.14 -11.91 -17.59
N ALA A 150 4.34 -12.37 -17.99
CA ALA A 150 5.57 -12.08 -17.26
C ALA A 150 5.83 -10.57 -17.14
N VAL A 151 5.65 -9.82 -18.23
CA VAL A 151 5.76 -8.35 -18.23
C VAL A 151 4.71 -7.71 -17.32
N VAL A 152 3.46 -8.18 -17.38
CA VAL A 152 2.37 -7.68 -16.52
C VAL A 152 2.69 -7.93 -15.05
N LEU A 153 3.11 -9.14 -14.67
CA LEU A 153 3.44 -9.49 -13.29
C LEU A 153 4.63 -8.66 -12.78
N LEU A 154 5.69 -8.50 -13.59
CA LEU A 154 6.85 -7.71 -13.21
C LEU A 154 6.49 -6.23 -13.02
N ALA A 155 5.77 -5.64 -13.99
CA ALA A 155 5.29 -4.27 -13.89
C ALA A 155 4.39 -4.08 -12.67
N SER A 156 3.48 -5.02 -12.42
CA SER A 156 2.56 -4.98 -11.27
C SER A 156 3.28 -5.06 -9.95
N ALA A 157 4.32 -5.90 -9.85
CA ALA A 157 5.18 -5.99 -8.67
C ALA A 157 5.93 -4.67 -8.44
N THR A 158 6.47 -4.05 -9.49
CA THR A 158 7.11 -2.73 -9.39
C THR A 158 6.14 -1.66 -8.93
N PHE A 159 4.96 -1.55 -9.52
CA PHE A 159 3.94 -0.59 -9.08
C PHE A 159 3.48 -0.84 -7.65
N THR A 160 3.32 -2.11 -7.27
CA THR A 160 2.98 -2.48 -5.89
C THR A 160 4.06 -2.01 -4.93
N ALA A 161 5.33 -2.29 -5.21
CA ALA A 161 6.45 -1.85 -4.37
C ALA A 161 6.53 -0.32 -4.26
N LEU A 162 6.40 0.38 -5.39
CA LEU A 162 6.42 1.85 -5.42
C LEU A 162 5.27 2.42 -4.59
N LEU A 163 4.03 1.97 -4.81
CA LEU A 163 2.86 2.42 -4.05
C LEU A 163 2.97 2.04 -2.57
N TRP A 164 3.54 0.87 -2.26
CA TRP A 164 3.72 0.41 -0.89
C TRP A 164 4.65 1.32 -0.09
N HIS A 165 5.79 1.70 -0.68
CA HIS A 165 6.81 2.54 -0.03
C HIS A 165 6.57 4.05 -0.17
N LEU A 166 5.68 4.49 -1.06
CA LEU A 166 5.42 5.91 -1.32
C LEU A 166 5.12 6.73 -0.05
N PRO A 167 4.24 6.32 0.88
CA PRO A 167 3.96 7.12 2.06
C PRO A 167 5.17 7.27 2.99
N ALA A 168 6.02 6.24 3.09
CA ALA A 168 7.25 6.28 3.87
C ALA A 168 8.27 7.21 3.26
N ALA A 169 8.51 7.10 1.95
CA ALA A 169 9.43 7.95 1.21
C ALA A 169 9.03 9.44 1.26
N MET A 170 7.73 9.74 1.27
CA MET A 170 7.23 11.12 1.34
C MET A 170 7.16 11.67 2.77
N TYR A 171 7.13 10.81 3.80
CA TYR A 171 7.09 11.23 5.20
C TYR A 171 8.48 11.61 5.72
N ASP A 172 9.51 10.85 5.34
CA ASP A 172 10.91 11.18 5.63
C ASP A 172 11.74 11.15 4.33
N PRO A 173 11.78 12.27 3.59
CA PRO A 173 12.53 12.34 2.33
C PRO A 173 14.06 12.31 2.51
N ALA A 174 14.60 12.21 3.74
CA ALA A 174 15.99 12.52 4.05
C ALA A 174 17.00 11.35 3.97
N THR A 175 16.70 10.23 3.29
CA THR A 175 17.68 9.15 3.06
C THR A 175 17.98 8.84 1.59
N ALA A 176 17.82 9.81 0.68
CA ALA A 176 18.74 9.83 -0.46
C ALA A 176 20.13 10.14 0.11
N PRO A 177 21.22 9.45 -0.26
CA PRO A 177 22.56 9.81 0.21
C PRO A 177 22.90 11.19 -0.36
N ALA A 178 22.52 12.24 0.38
CA ALA A 178 23.09 13.56 0.23
C ALA A 178 24.60 13.37 0.38
N GLY A 179 25.32 13.73 -0.69
CA GLY A 179 26.78 13.62 -0.73
C GLY A 179 27.37 14.08 0.60
N ARG A 180 28.16 13.19 1.19
CA ARG A 180 29.01 13.43 2.35
C ARG A 180 29.41 14.91 2.42
N PRO A 181 29.05 15.65 3.47
CA PRO A 181 29.62 16.97 3.66
C PRO A 181 31.12 16.77 3.82
N THR A 182 31.90 17.22 2.84
CA THR A 182 33.33 17.41 2.97
C THR A 182 33.53 18.37 4.12
N THR A 183 33.91 17.80 5.25
CA THR A 183 34.35 18.45 6.46
C THR A 183 35.25 19.62 6.11
N GLY A 184 34.81 20.81 6.52
CA GLY A 184 35.64 21.99 6.55
C GLY A 184 36.90 21.71 7.38
N ARG A 185 38.05 21.74 6.71
CA ARG A 185 39.35 21.83 7.37
C ARG A 185 39.59 23.29 7.70
N SER A 186 38.99 23.77 8.79
CA SER A 186 39.41 25.03 9.41
C SER A 186 40.70 24.75 10.17
N LEU A 187 41.83 25.15 9.59
CA LEU A 187 43.13 25.23 10.26
C LEU A 187 43.18 26.56 11.03
N GLY A 188 42.70 26.54 12.26
CA GLY A 188 43.10 27.43 13.35
C GLY A 188 43.19 26.51 14.57
N THR A 189 44.26 26.43 15.34
CA THR A 189 44.95 27.51 16.06
C THR A 189 46.12 26.81 16.76
N THR A 190 47.32 27.42 16.82
CA THR A 190 48.15 27.49 18.04
C THR A 190 49.39 28.32 17.74
N GLU A 191 49.33 29.63 17.96
CA GLU A 191 50.53 30.39 18.30
C GLU A 191 50.42 30.75 19.78
N LYS A 192 51.36 30.21 20.55
CA LYS A 192 51.44 30.28 22.01
C LYS A 192 51.87 31.69 22.43
N GLY A 193 51.00 32.39 23.15
CA GLY A 193 51.41 33.47 24.05
C GLY A 193 51.78 32.89 25.42
N LEU A 194 53.04 33.07 25.83
CA LEU A 194 53.53 32.85 27.19
C LEU A 194 53.41 34.15 28.00
N PRO A 195 52.95 34.11 29.25
CA PRO A 195 53.30 35.10 30.25
C PRO A 195 54.30 34.51 31.27
N GLY A 196 55.35 35.27 31.58
CA GLY A 196 56.37 34.92 32.59
C GLY A 196 57.70 35.58 32.30
#